data_AF-A0A5J4QV50-F1
#
_entry.id   AF-A0A5J4QV50-F1
#
_cell.length_a   1.000
_cell.length_b   1.000
_cell.length_c   1.000
_cell.angle_alpha   90.00
_cell.angle_beta   90.00
_cell.angle_gamma   90.00
#
_symmetry.space_group_name_H-M   'P 1'
#
loop_
_entity.id
_entity.type
_entity.pdbx_description
1 polymer ?
#
loop_
_entity_poly.entity_id
_entity_poly.type
_entity_poly.pdbx_seq_one_letter_code
_entity_poly.pdbx_strand_id
1 'polypeptide(L)'
;YNYDLPKIPSYKFNERIKELGQRTQLKQKIEVVRKKGKNRINEVFEKWEMISSHTCRRSFCTNMYLSGFPAEELMRISGHKSPAAFMRYIKVDNQQAARRLKELRNKLAK
;
A
#
# COMPACT_ATOMS: atom_id res chain seq x y z
N TYR A 1 3.87 -17.83 -17.38
CA TYR A 1 2.97 -16.68 -17.58
C TYR A 1 3.51 -15.91 -18.78
N ASN A 2 2.72 -15.74 -19.85
CA ASN A 2 3.23 -15.22 -21.13
C ASN A 2 3.21 -13.68 -21.24
N TYR A 3 3.06 -12.98 -20.11
CA TYR A 3 2.96 -11.51 -20.01
C TYR A 3 1.85 -10.85 -20.82
N ASP A 4 0.93 -11.63 -21.38
CA ASP A 4 -0.27 -11.13 -22.05
C ASP A 4 -1.38 -10.89 -21.02
N LEU A 5 -1.50 -9.63 -20.60
CA LEU A 5 -2.48 -9.19 -19.61
C LEU A 5 -3.79 -8.76 -20.29
N PRO A 6 -4.96 -9.19 -19.78
CA PRO A 6 -6.23 -8.74 -20.31
C PRO A 6 -6.38 -7.22 -20.13
N LYS A 7 -6.84 -6.54 -21.18
CA LYS A 7 -7.16 -5.11 -21.13
C LYS A 7 -8.47 -4.90 -20.40
N ILE A 8 -8.40 -4.61 -19.10
CA ILE A 8 -9.56 -4.43 -18.23
C ILE A 8 -9.65 -2.95 -17.81
N PRO A 9 -10.83 -2.31 -17.89
CA PRO A 9 -11.03 -0.98 -17.32
C PRO A 9 -10.79 -0.94 -15.81
N SER A 10 -10.25 0.16 -15.30
CA SER A 10 -9.90 0.31 -13.88
C SER A 10 -11.08 0.09 -12.91
N TYR A 11 -12.31 0.43 -13.31
CA TYR A 11 -13.50 0.21 -12.48
C TYR A 11 -13.79 -1.29 -12.29
N LYS A 12 -13.71 -2.09 -13.37
CA LYS A 12 -13.87 -3.56 -13.30
C LYS A 12 -12.77 -4.18 -12.47
N PHE A 13 -11.52 -3.74 -12.65
CA PHE A 13 -10.42 -4.21 -11.81
C PHE A 13 -10.71 -3.94 -10.33
N ASN A 14 -11.13 -2.72 -9.98
CA ASN A 14 -11.43 -2.35 -8.60
C ASN A 14 -12.60 -3.15 -8.03
N GLU A 15 -13.66 -3.39 -8.79
CA GLU A 15 -14.77 -4.25 -8.40
C GLU A 15 -14.29 -5.66 -8.06
N ARG A 16 -13.50 -6.28 -8.95
CA ARG A 16 -12.99 -7.65 -8.75
C ARG A 16 -12.08 -7.78 -7.54
N ILE A 17 -11.20 -6.82 -7.29
CA ILE A 17 -10.34 -6.92 -6.11
C ILE A 17 -11.14 -6.77 -4.81
N LYS A 18 -12.23 -5.97 -4.80
CA LYS A 18 -13.10 -5.84 -3.62
C LYS A 18 -13.85 -7.14 -3.36
N GLU A 19 -14.39 -7.77 -4.41
CA GLU A 19 -14.99 -9.12 -4.31
C GLU A 19 -13.99 -10.13 -3.71
N LEU A 20 -12.74 -10.12 -4.20
CA LEU A 20 -11.70 -10.99 -3.67
C LEU A 20 -11.41 -10.68 -2.19
N GLY A 21 -11.22 -9.41 -1.83
CA GLY A 21 -10.98 -8.99 -0.46
C GLY A 21 -12.12 -9.39 0.49
N GLN A 22 -13.36 -9.34 0.02
CA GLN A 22 -14.53 -9.78 0.77
C GLN A 22 -14.50 -11.30 1.00
N ARG A 23 -14.23 -12.08 -0.07
CA ARG A 23 -14.12 -13.55 -0.01
C ARG A 23 -13.00 -14.02 0.90
N THR A 24 -11.86 -13.32 0.90
CA THR A 24 -10.72 -13.61 1.79
C THR A 24 -10.89 -13.02 3.20
N GLN A 25 -12.08 -12.52 3.54
CA GLN A 25 -12.40 -11.98 4.86
C GLN A 25 -11.47 -10.84 5.33
N LEU A 26 -11.09 -9.94 4.42
CA LEU A 26 -10.30 -8.74 4.76
C LEU A 26 -11.18 -7.69 5.48
N LYS A 27 -11.68 -8.04 6.67
CA LYS A 27 -12.73 -7.32 7.43
C LYS A 27 -12.20 -6.36 8.50
N GLN A 28 -10.89 -6.08 8.52
CA GLN A 28 -10.32 -5.09 9.43
C GLN A 28 -11.10 -3.78 9.31
N LYS A 29 -11.59 -3.25 10.44
CA LYS A 29 -12.31 -1.96 10.47
C LYS A 29 -11.34 -0.81 10.28
N ILE A 30 -11.70 0.11 9.39
CA ILE A 30 -10.93 1.30 9.02
C ILE A 30 -11.84 2.50 9.24
N GLU A 31 -11.46 3.39 10.15
CA GLU A 31 -12.14 4.67 10.35
C GLU A 31 -11.62 5.68 9.32
N VAL A 32 -12.55 6.30 8.59
CA VAL A 32 -12.26 7.37 7.63
C VAL A 32 -12.92 8.64 8.14
N VAL A 33 -12.08 9.63 8.40
CA VAL A 33 -12.50 10.97 8.81
C VAL A 33 -12.40 11.91 7.62
N ARG A 34 -13.52 12.48 7.20
CA ARG A 34 -13.58 13.48 6.12
C ARG A 34 -14.30 14.74 6.55
N LYS A 35 -13.86 15.89 6.05
CA LYS A 35 -14.54 17.18 6.25
C LYS A 35 -15.47 17.45 5.07
N LYS A 36 -16.75 17.67 5.34
CA LYS A 36 -17.75 18.06 4.34
C LYS A 36 -18.32 19.42 4.75
N GLY A 37 -17.80 20.50 4.14
CA GLY A 37 -18.11 21.87 4.55
C GLY A 37 -17.61 22.15 5.97
N LYS A 38 -18.51 22.54 6.87
CA LYS A 38 -18.20 22.76 8.30
C LYS A 38 -18.23 21.46 9.13
N ASN A 39 -18.79 20.38 8.59
CA ASN A 39 -19.03 19.15 9.35
C ASN A 39 -17.86 18.17 9.20
N ARG A 40 -17.52 17.50 10.30
CA ARG A 40 -16.62 16.35 10.33
C ARG A 40 -17.46 15.08 10.28
N ILE A 41 -17.25 14.26 9.26
CA ILE A 41 -17.94 12.98 9.05
C ILE A 41 -16.93 11.88 9.37
N ASN A 42 -17.30 11.00 10.30
CA ASN A 42 -16.55 9.80 10.62
C ASN A 42 -17.37 8.60 10.14
N GLU A 43 -16.78 7.77 9.28
CA GLU A 43 -17.39 6.54 8.77
C GLU A 43 -16.44 5.38 9.01
N VAL A 44 -16.99 4.20 9.29
CA VAL A 44 -16.21 2.99 9.50
C VAL A 44 -16.50 2.04 8.35
N PHE A 45 -15.44 1.60 7.68
CA PHE A 45 -15.49 0.66 6.57
C PHE A 45 -14.72 -0.61 6.92
N GLU A 46 -15.07 -1.72 6.29
CA GLU A 46 -14.19 -2.87 6.21
C GLU A 46 -13.09 -2.62 5.19
N LYS A 47 -11.89 -3.16 5.44
CA LYS A 47 -10.72 -2.91 4.60
C LYS A 47 -10.93 -3.32 3.15
N TRP A 48 -11.67 -4.39 2.88
CA TRP A 48 -12.03 -4.79 1.51
C TRP A 48 -12.89 -3.74 0.78
N GLU A 49 -13.64 -2.88 1.48
CA GLU A 49 -14.44 -1.83 0.82
C GLU A 49 -13.54 -0.70 0.28
N MET A 50 -12.35 -0.56 0.87
CA MET A 50 -11.41 0.55 0.64
C MET A 50 -10.23 0.20 -0.27
N ILE A 51 -10.10 -1.07 -0.70
CA ILE A 51 -9.03 -1.45 -1.64
C ILE A 51 -9.33 -1.01 -3.08
N SER A 52 -8.27 -0.61 -3.77
CA SER A 52 -8.27 -0.22 -5.19
C SER A 52 -6.91 -0.56 -5.81
N SER A 53 -6.76 -0.41 -7.12
CA SER A 53 -5.47 -0.46 -7.81
C SER A 53 -4.41 0.47 -7.20
N HIS A 54 -4.81 1.64 -6.70
CA HIS A 54 -3.91 2.54 -6.00
C HIS A 54 -3.42 1.95 -4.67
N THR A 55 -4.31 1.27 -3.93
CA THR A 55 -3.94 0.53 -2.71
C THR A 55 -2.93 -0.56 -3.03
N CYS A 56 -3.13 -1.32 -4.11
CA CYS A 56 -2.17 -2.33 -4.57
C CYS A 56 -0.79 -1.74 -4.85
N ARG A 57 -0.72 -0.60 -5.58
CA ARG A 57 0.55 0.08 -5.86
C ARG A 57 1.25 0.57 -4.59
N ARG A 58 0.50 1.10 -3.63
CA ARG A 58 1.03 1.50 -2.31
C ARG A 58 1.60 0.33 -1.52
N SER A 59 0.88 -0.79 -1.50
CA SER A 59 1.34 -2.03 -0.87
C SER A 59 2.61 -2.57 -1.54
N PHE A 60 2.66 -2.57 -2.87
CA PHE A 60 3.87 -2.93 -3.63
C PHE A 60 5.07 -2.07 -3.23
N CYS A 61 4.95 -0.74 -3.28
CA CYS A 61 6.05 0.15 -2.92
C CYS A 61 6.52 -0.06 -1.46
N THR A 62 5.59 -0.19 -0.52
CA THR A 62 5.94 -0.39 0.89
C THR A 62 6.65 -1.71 1.11
N ASN A 63 6.15 -2.82 0.55
CA ASN A 63 6.73 -4.15 0.74
C ASN A 63 8.12 -4.27 0.11
N MET A 64 8.31 -3.76 -1.11
CA MET A 64 9.63 -3.78 -1.78
C MET A 64 10.65 -2.90 -1.05
N TYR A 65 10.21 -1.75 -0.53
CA TYR A 65 11.08 -0.92 0.31
C TYR A 65 11.50 -1.63 1.59
N LEU A 66 10.56 -2.33 2.24
CA LEU A 66 10.82 -3.13 3.44
C LEU A 66 11.75 -4.32 3.17
N SER A 67 11.70 -4.92 1.98
CA SER A 67 12.61 -6.01 1.59
C SER A 67 14.05 -5.55 1.33
N GLY A 68 14.31 -4.24 1.38
CA GLY A 68 15.64 -3.67 1.12
C GLY A 68 15.93 -3.37 -0.34
N PHE A 69 14.92 -3.39 -1.19
CA PHE A 69 15.09 -2.99 -2.59
C PHE A 69 15.51 -1.50 -2.68
N PRO A 70 16.45 -1.13 -3.56
CA PRO A 70 16.92 0.24 -3.69
C PRO A 70 15.78 1.24 -3.96
N ALA A 71 15.64 2.23 -3.10
CA ALA A 71 14.52 3.17 -3.15
C ALA A 71 14.46 3.96 -4.46
N GLU A 72 15.61 4.32 -5.03
CA GLU A 72 15.71 5.04 -6.30
C GLU A 72 15.22 4.20 -7.49
N GLU A 73 15.58 2.92 -7.54
CA GLU A 73 15.07 1.98 -8.54
C GLU A 73 13.57 1.75 -8.36
N LEU A 74 13.11 1.58 -7.12
CA LEU A 74 11.69 1.41 -6.84
C LEU A 74 10.88 2.64 -7.23
N MET A 75 11.44 3.83 -7.06
CA MET A 75 10.85 5.10 -7.49
C MET A 75 10.67 5.14 -9.02
N ARG A 76 11.70 4.73 -9.77
CA ARG A 76 11.67 4.61 -11.24
C ARG A 76 10.63 3.60 -11.71
N ILE A 77 10.65 2.38 -11.16
CA ILE A 77 9.69 1.30 -11.47
C ILE A 77 8.26 1.75 -11.17
N SER A 78 8.07 2.37 -10.01
CA SER A 78 6.76 2.84 -9.60
C SER A 78 6.36 4.14 -10.28
N GLY A 79 7.14 4.73 -11.18
CA GLY A 79 6.76 5.89 -11.98
C GLY A 79 6.61 7.20 -11.20
N HIS A 80 7.36 7.39 -10.11
CA HIS A 80 7.37 8.63 -9.34
C HIS A 80 8.47 9.57 -9.83
N LYS A 81 8.15 10.86 -9.99
CA LYS A 81 9.10 11.88 -10.46
C LYS A 81 9.92 12.53 -9.35
N SER A 82 9.43 12.48 -8.10
CA SER A 82 10.12 13.10 -6.97
C SER A 82 10.16 12.18 -5.75
N PRO A 83 11.24 12.25 -4.94
CA PRO A 83 11.34 11.50 -3.69
C PRO A 83 10.19 11.81 -2.74
N ALA A 84 9.80 13.08 -2.63
CA ALA A 84 8.68 13.49 -1.77
C ALA A 84 7.36 12.82 -2.17
N ALA A 85 7.09 12.66 -3.47
CA ALA A 85 5.90 11.96 -3.93
C ALA A 85 5.96 10.46 -3.63
N PHE A 86 7.14 9.85 -3.84
CA PHE A 86 7.38 8.45 -3.55
C PHE A 86 7.26 8.12 -2.06
N MET A 87 7.83 8.94 -1.18
CA MET A 87 7.78 8.75 0.27
C MET A 87 6.35 8.76 0.82
N ARG A 88 5.39 9.41 0.15
CA ARG A 88 3.97 9.32 0.54
C ARG A 88 3.40 7.90 0.39
N TYR A 89 3.93 7.10 -0.54
CA TYR A 89 3.50 5.72 -0.79
C TYR A 89 4.07 4.75 0.25
N ILE A 90 5.24 5.05 0.82
CA ILE A 90 5.90 4.22 1.81
C ILE A 90 5.21 4.41 3.16
N LYS A 91 4.46 3.39 3.59
CA LYS A 91 3.75 3.35 4.87
C LYS A 91 4.42 2.36 5.81
N VAL A 92 5.60 2.76 6.29
CA VAL A 92 6.35 2.00 7.32
C VAL A 92 5.94 2.52 8.69
N ASP A 93 5.56 1.61 9.57
CA ASP A 93 5.26 1.96 10.96
C ASP A 93 6.54 1.98 11.83
N ASN A 94 6.46 2.62 13.00
CA ASN A 94 7.60 2.76 13.89
C ASN A 94 8.12 1.40 14.41
N GLN A 95 7.24 0.41 14.56
CA GLN A 95 7.64 -0.93 15.04
C GLN A 95 8.43 -1.69 13.97
N GLN A 96 8.03 -1.60 12.71
CA GLN A 96 8.74 -2.14 11.55
C GLN A 96 10.13 -1.50 11.39
N ALA A 97 10.21 -0.18 11.54
CA ALA A 97 11.48 0.54 11.52
C ALA A 97 12.42 0.06 12.64
N ALA A 98 11.91 -0.05 13.87
CA ALA A 98 12.67 -0.55 15.01
C ALA A 98 13.15 -2.00 14.83
N ARG A 99 12.29 -2.87 14.29
CA ARG A 99 12.63 -4.27 13.99
C ARG A 99 13.77 -4.37 13.00
N ARG A 100 13.70 -3.59 11.91
CA ARG A 100 14.74 -3.56 10.87
C ARG A 100 16.08 -3.05 11.41
N LEU A 101 16.06 -2.03 12.27
CA LEU A 101 17.26 -1.54 12.94
C LEU A 101 17.89 -2.63 13.82
N LYS A 102 17.08 -3.36 14.59
CA LYS A 102 17.54 -4.49 15.40
C LYS A 102 18.19 -5.58 14.55
N GLU A 103 17.55 -5.98 13.45
CA GLU A 103 18.08 -6.98 12.52
C GLU A 103 19.40 -6.54 11.88
N LEU A 104 19.50 -5.27 11.48
CA LEU A 104 20.75 -4.71 10.94
C LEU A 104 21.89 -4.75 11.98
N ARG A 105 21.62 -4.33 13.22
CA ARG A 105 22.61 -4.38 14.31
C ARG A 105 23.09 -5.81 14.58
N ASN A 106 22.18 -6.79 14.56
CA ASN A 106 22.52 -8.19 14.76
C ASN A 106 23.39 -8.76 13.62
N LYS A 107 23.19 -8.29 12.38
CA LYS A 107 24.03 -8.69 11.24
C LYS A 107 25.43 -8.10 11.31
N LEU A 108 25.57 -6.86 11.79
CA LEU A 108 26.86 -6.16 11.92
C LEU A 108 27.69 -6.63 13.13
N ALA A 109 27.03 -7.23 14.13
CA ALA A 109 27.68 -7.80 15.32
C ALA A 109 28.18 -9.24 15.11
N LYS A 110 27.98 -9.81 13.91
CA LYS A 110 28.58 -11.06 13.45
C LYS A 110 29.75 -10.76 12.53
#